data_AF-A0A354D6B0-F1
#
_entry.id   AF-A0A354D6B0-F1
#
_cell.length_a   1.000
_cell.length_b   1.000
_cell.length_c   1.000
_cell.angle_alpha   90.00
_cell.angle_beta   90.00
_cell.angle_gamma   90.00
#
_symmetry.space_group_name_H-M   'P 1'
#
loop_
_entity.id
_entity.type
_entity.pdbx_description
1 polymer ?
#
loop_
_entity_poly.entity_id
_entity_poly.type
_entity_poly.pdbx_seq_one_letter_code
_entity_poly.pdbx_strand_id
1 'polypeptide(L)'
;MNDTVVISGKGRDDMDKVKHAMETVQASVTQLETAVGHVGESTEEITKFVEIIGDIASQTNLLSLNAAIEAARAGEAGKGFAVVAEEIRNLAETSSQAVDKISSITADINTLVSDAVDKTQISAKHIHDSEELVSTAHHTFHDIYQTIGETSELLQEMITNVNKVDEVATSVAAITEEQSASAEEILATSEGLAQEALSVTDNSENVAQAAQNVATQAEKLANEMRYFKI
;
A
#
# COMPACT_ATOMS: atom_id res chain seq x y z
N MET A 1 -13.86 2.67 11.49
CA MET A 1 -12.65 3.49 11.24
C MET A 1 -11.42 2.91 11.89
N ASN A 2 -11.47 2.54 13.18
CA ASN A 2 -10.37 1.84 13.83
C ASN A 2 -9.98 0.56 13.05
N ASP A 3 -10.97 -0.23 12.61
CA ASP A 3 -10.73 -1.40 11.76
C ASP A 3 -10.05 -1.05 10.43
N THR A 4 -10.39 0.09 9.84
CA THR A 4 -9.82 0.56 8.57
C THR A 4 -8.35 0.96 8.74
N VAL A 5 -8.00 1.64 9.84
CA VAL A 5 -6.62 1.98 10.21
C VAL A 5 -5.80 0.70 10.47
N VAL A 6 -6.40 -0.28 11.15
CA VAL A 6 -5.74 -1.57 11.43
C VAL A 6 -5.50 -2.34 10.13
N ILE A 7 -6.48 -2.38 9.23
CA ILE A 7 -6.36 -3.07 7.94
C ILE A 7 -5.33 -2.39 7.04
N SER A 8 -5.30 -1.05 6.98
CA SER A 8 -4.31 -0.32 6.19
C SER A 8 -2.90 -0.49 6.76
N GLY A 9 -2.75 -0.51 8.09
CA GLY A 9 -1.48 -0.80 8.75
C GLY A 9 -0.98 -2.19 8.44
N LYS A 10 -1.86 -3.20 8.49
CA LYS A 10 -1.54 -4.56 8.09
C LYS A 10 -1.14 -4.65 6.61
N GLY A 11 -1.82 -3.92 5.72
CA GLY A 11 -1.47 -3.85 4.30
C GLY A 11 -0.07 -3.29 4.08
N ARG A 12 0.30 -2.23 4.81
CA ARG A 12 1.66 -1.67 4.80
C ARG A 12 2.70 -2.69 5.26
N ASP A 13 2.47 -3.35 6.39
CA ASP A 13 3.38 -4.35 6.94
C ASP A 13 3.52 -5.60 6.04
N ASP A 14 2.44 -5.98 5.35
CA ASP A 14 2.50 -7.06 4.36
C ASP A 14 3.34 -6.64 3.13
N MET A 15 3.36 -5.36 2.76
CA MET A 15 4.26 -4.84 1.72
C MET A 15 5.73 -4.80 2.14
N ASP A 16 6.02 -4.50 3.40
CA ASP A 16 7.38 -4.64 3.94
C ASP A 16 7.87 -6.09 3.82
N LYS A 17 7.02 -7.08 4.13
CA LYS A 17 7.36 -8.50 3.95
C LYS A 17 7.61 -8.86 2.49
N VAL A 18 6.79 -8.37 1.56
CA VAL A 18 6.96 -8.62 0.13
C VAL A 18 8.26 -8.00 -0.38
N LYS A 19 8.62 -6.81 0.07
CA LYS A 19 9.90 -6.18 -0.24
C LYS A 19 11.08 -7.06 0.21
N HIS A 20 11.06 -7.53 1.46
CA HIS A 20 12.11 -8.43 1.97
C HIS A 20 12.17 -9.77 1.23
N ALA A 21 11.01 -10.31 0.82
CA ALA A 21 10.94 -11.50 -0.01
C ALA A 21 11.61 -11.27 -1.38
N MET A 22 11.42 -10.10 -1.99
CA MET A 22 12.09 -9.74 -3.25
C MET A 22 13.60 -9.60 -3.10
N GLU A 23 14.08 -8.98 -2.02
CA GLU A 23 15.52 -8.91 -1.70
C GLU A 23 16.12 -10.33 -1.58
N THR A 24 15.38 -11.27 -0.97
CA THR A 24 15.79 -12.67 -0.84
C THR A 24 15.81 -13.39 -2.20
N VAL A 25 14.82 -13.14 -3.05
CA VAL A 25 14.74 -13.71 -4.41
C VAL A 25 15.89 -13.19 -5.27
N GLN A 26 16.19 -11.89 -5.20
CA GLN A 26 17.32 -11.29 -5.89
C GLN A 26 18.65 -11.94 -5.47
N ALA A 27 18.87 -12.10 -4.16
CA ALA A 27 20.06 -12.77 -3.65
C ALA A 27 20.16 -14.23 -4.14
N SER A 28 19.03 -14.95 -4.19
CA SER A 28 18.98 -16.33 -4.67
C SER A 28 19.34 -16.45 -6.15
N VAL A 29 18.91 -15.49 -6.98
CA VAL A 29 19.26 -15.47 -8.41
C VAL A 29 20.73 -15.13 -8.63
N THR A 30 21.31 -14.21 -7.87
CA THR A 30 22.75 -13.94 -7.91
C THR A 30 23.58 -15.17 -7.49
N GLN A 31 23.12 -15.92 -6.50
CA GLN A 31 23.75 -17.19 -6.13
C GLN A 31 23.64 -18.25 -7.23
N LEU A 32 22.49 -18.33 -7.90
CA LEU A 32 22.29 -19.23 -9.02
C LEU A 32 23.22 -18.90 -10.19
N GLU A 33 23.35 -17.62 -10.55
CA GLU A 33 24.27 -17.13 -11.58
C GLU A 33 25.71 -17.56 -11.28
N THR A 34 26.15 -17.38 -10.03
CA THR A 34 27.48 -17.80 -9.58
C THR A 34 27.67 -19.31 -9.70
N ALA A 35 26.69 -20.10 -9.26
CA ALA A 35 26.75 -21.56 -9.30
C ALA A 35 26.79 -22.11 -10.73
N VAL A 36 25.99 -21.55 -11.64
CA VAL A 36 25.99 -21.90 -13.06
C VAL A 36 27.34 -21.54 -13.70
N GLY A 37 27.92 -20.38 -13.35
CA GLY A 37 29.26 -19.99 -13.77
C GLY A 37 30.34 -21.02 -13.39
N HIS A 38 30.32 -21.50 -12.15
CA HIS A 38 31.26 -22.53 -11.69
C HIS A 38 31.11 -23.87 -12.44
N VAL A 39 29.88 -24.24 -12.81
CA VAL A 39 29.64 -25.43 -13.65
C VAL A 39 30.21 -25.25 -15.06
N GLY A 40 30.09 -24.04 -15.63
CA GLY A 40 30.73 -23.69 -16.90
C GLY A 40 32.25 -23.83 -16.86
N GLU A 41 32.90 -23.23 -15.87
CA GLU A 41 34.35 -23.34 -15.69
C GLU A 41 34.80 -24.80 -15.50
N SER A 42 34.09 -25.56 -14.67
CA SER A 42 34.40 -26.98 -14.44
C SER A 42 34.23 -27.82 -15.71
N THR A 43 33.23 -27.50 -16.55
CA THR A 43 33.00 -28.20 -17.82
C THR A 43 34.13 -27.89 -18.80
N GLU A 44 34.62 -26.65 -18.85
CA GLU A 44 35.76 -26.26 -19.66
C GLU A 44 37.05 -27.00 -19.24
N GLU A 45 37.28 -27.17 -17.93
CA GLU A 45 38.40 -27.98 -17.43
C GLU A 45 38.27 -29.45 -17.86
N ILE A 46 37.06 -30.03 -17.77
CA ILE A 46 36.82 -31.41 -18.24
C ILE A 46 37.13 -31.53 -19.73
N THR A 47 36.68 -30.60 -20.57
CA THR A 47 36.97 -30.61 -22.01
C THR A 47 38.48 -30.64 -22.28
N LYS A 48 39.28 -29.84 -21.55
CA LYS A 48 40.75 -29.86 -21.67
C LYS A 48 41.36 -31.22 -21.30
N PHE A 49 40.87 -31.86 -20.23
CA PHE A 49 41.34 -33.20 -19.86
C PHE A 49 40.95 -34.27 -20.88
N VAL A 50 39.75 -34.16 -21.46
CA VAL A 50 39.26 -35.10 -22.48
C VAL A 50 40.11 -35.01 -23.76
N GLU A 51 40.51 -33.80 -24.17
CA GLU A 51 41.47 -33.59 -25.27
C GLU A 51 42.81 -34.28 -25.00
N ILE A 52 43.38 -34.10 -23.80
CA ILE A 52 44.65 -34.75 -23.40
C ILE A 52 44.53 -36.29 -23.43
N ILE A 53 43.41 -36.85 -22.95
CA ILE A 53 43.18 -38.30 -22.99
C ILE A 53 43.05 -38.79 -24.44
N GLY A 54 42.41 -38.01 -25.31
CA GLY A 54 42.34 -38.28 -26.74
C GLY A 54 43.73 -38.34 -27.38
N ASP A 55 44.59 -37.38 -27.07
CA ASP A 55 45.99 -37.36 -27.53
C ASP A 55 46.77 -38.58 -27.04
N ILE A 56 46.61 -38.97 -25.77
CA ILE A 56 47.23 -40.17 -25.18
C ILE A 56 46.73 -41.44 -25.89
N ALA A 57 45.42 -41.55 -26.15
CA ALA A 57 44.84 -42.70 -26.85
C ALA A 57 45.39 -42.81 -28.28
N SER A 58 45.47 -41.68 -29.01
CA SER A 58 46.04 -41.61 -30.35
C SER A 58 47.53 -42.00 -30.37
N GLN A 59 48.33 -41.48 -29.44
CA GLN A 59 49.75 -41.85 -29.31
C GLN A 59 49.93 -43.32 -28.96
N THR A 60 49.09 -43.86 -28.05
CA THR A 60 49.13 -45.27 -27.64
C THR A 60 48.78 -46.19 -28.80
N ASN A 61 47.79 -45.80 -29.61
CA ASN A 61 47.42 -46.51 -30.84
C ASN A 61 48.57 -46.53 -31.86
N LEU A 62 49.30 -45.41 -32.01
CA LEU A 62 50.44 -45.32 -32.92
C LEU A 62 51.65 -46.12 -32.41
N LEU A 63 51.90 -46.11 -31.10
CA LEU A 63 52.93 -46.92 -30.44
C LEU A 63 52.64 -48.41 -30.57
N SER A 64 51.39 -48.83 -30.36
CA SER A 64 51.00 -50.24 -30.46
C SER A 64 51.04 -50.75 -31.89
N LEU A 65 50.70 -49.91 -32.87
CA LEU A 65 50.88 -50.21 -34.29
C LEU A 65 52.37 -50.44 -34.63
N ASN A 66 53.26 -49.56 -34.17
CA ASN A 66 54.70 -49.73 -34.37
C ASN A 66 55.23 -51.01 -33.70
N ALA A 67 54.73 -51.34 -32.51
CA ALA A 67 55.08 -52.58 -31.81
C ALA A 67 54.57 -53.83 -32.56
N ALA A 68 53.36 -53.79 -33.13
CA ALA A 68 52.81 -54.87 -33.94
C ALA A 68 53.62 -55.10 -35.22
N ILE A 69 54.08 -54.03 -35.88
CA ILE A 69 54.96 -54.09 -37.06
C ILE A 69 56.30 -54.75 -36.69
N GLU A 70 56.94 -54.32 -35.61
CA GLU A 70 58.25 -54.87 -35.21
C GLU A 70 58.12 -56.33 -34.70
N ALA A 71 57.01 -56.67 -34.04
CA ALA A 71 56.69 -58.04 -33.67
C ALA A 71 56.50 -58.96 -34.89
N ALA A 72 55.82 -58.47 -35.94
CA ALA A 72 55.70 -59.21 -37.21
C ALA A 72 57.07 -59.39 -37.89
N ARG A 73 57.95 -58.40 -37.78
CA ARG A 73 59.32 -58.43 -38.32
C ARG A 73 60.22 -59.46 -37.62
N ALA A 74 60.01 -59.71 -36.33
CA ALA A 74 60.71 -60.73 -35.55
C ALA A 74 60.25 -62.18 -35.83
N GLY A 75 59.22 -62.38 -36.66
CA GLY A 75 58.74 -63.70 -37.07
C GLY A 75 58.21 -64.55 -35.91
N GLU A 76 58.60 -65.83 -35.84
CA GLU A 76 58.13 -66.76 -34.78
C GLU A 76 58.47 -66.29 -33.35
N ALA A 77 59.58 -65.57 -33.17
CA ALA A 77 59.98 -65.05 -31.85
C ALA A 77 59.12 -63.87 -31.37
N GLY A 78 58.42 -63.19 -32.29
CA GLY A 78 57.59 -62.01 -32.01
C GLY A 78 56.11 -62.31 -31.78
N LYS A 79 55.63 -63.55 -31.96
CA LYS A 79 54.20 -63.90 -31.87
C LYS A 79 53.53 -63.47 -30.56
N GLY A 80 54.19 -63.65 -29.42
CA GLY A 80 53.66 -63.23 -28.12
C GLY A 80 53.55 -61.70 -28.00
N PHE A 81 54.53 -60.97 -28.52
CA PHE A 81 54.51 -59.50 -28.56
C PHE A 81 53.46 -58.95 -29.51
N ALA A 82 53.21 -59.62 -30.64
CA ALA A 82 52.18 -59.22 -31.60
C ALA A 82 50.76 -59.26 -30.98
N VAL A 83 50.47 -60.28 -30.17
CA VAL A 83 49.17 -60.39 -29.45
C VAL A 83 49.01 -59.25 -28.44
N VAL A 84 50.07 -58.94 -27.68
CA VAL A 84 50.04 -57.83 -26.72
C VAL A 84 49.88 -56.48 -27.41
N ALA A 85 50.57 -56.26 -28.54
CA ALA A 85 50.46 -55.03 -29.31
C ALA A 85 49.04 -54.83 -29.87
N GLU A 86 48.40 -55.90 -30.37
CA GLU A 86 47.02 -55.85 -30.85
C GLU A 86 46.03 -55.54 -29.71
N GLU A 87 46.22 -56.11 -28.53
CA GLU A 87 45.36 -55.83 -27.37
C GLU A 87 45.49 -54.37 -26.91
N ILE A 88 46.72 -53.82 -26.89
CA ILE A 88 46.96 -52.39 -26.60
C ILE A 88 46.30 -51.51 -27.65
N ARG A 89 46.34 -51.89 -28.94
CA ARG A 89 45.66 -51.18 -30.03
C ARG A 89 44.15 -51.13 -29.81
N ASN A 90 43.53 -52.27 -29.51
CA ASN A 90 42.10 -52.35 -29.23
C ASN A 90 41.71 -51.50 -28.02
N LEU A 91 42.54 -51.49 -26.97
CA LEU A 91 42.32 -50.65 -25.78
C LEU A 91 42.42 -49.16 -26.11
N ALA A 92 43.40 -48.76 -26.92
CA ALA A 92 43.57 -47.38 -27.38
C ALA A 92 42.40 -46.91 -28.25
N GLU A 93 41.92 -47.75 -29.17
CA GLU A 93 40.75 -47.46 -30.01
C GLU A 93 39.47 -47.33 -29.16
N THR A 94 39.27 -48.23 -28.20
CA THR A 94 38.15 -48.15 -27.24
C THR A 94 38.24 -46.86 -26.40
N SER A 95 39.44 -46.47 -25.98
CA SER A 95 39.66 -45.22 -25.25
C SER A 95 39.33 -44.00 -26.10
N SER A 96 39.67 -44.01 -27.40
CA SER A 96 39.31 -42.94 -28.34
C SER A 96 37.79 -42.81 -28.51
N GLN A 97 37.09 -43.94 -28.66
CA GLN A 97 35.62 -43.93 -28.74
C GLN A 97 34.97 -43.40 -27.46
N ALA A 98 35.54 -43.71 -26.29
CA ALA A 98 35.08 -43.17 -25.01
C ALA A 98 35.30 -41.65 -24.92
N VAL A 99 36.46 -41.16 -25.38
CA VAL A 99 36.77 -39.73 -25.49
C VAL A 99 35.74 -39.01 -26.37
N ASP A 100 35.44 -39.52 -27.56
CA ASP A 100 34.46 -38.91 -28.47
C ASP A 100 33.07 -38.79 -27.82
N LYS A 101 32.67 -39.83 -27.07
CA LYS A 101 31.39 -39.83 -26.35
C LYS A 101 31.38 -38.83 -25.20
N ILE A 102 32.46 -38.72 -24.43
CA ILE A 102 32.58 -37.73 -23.36
C ILE A 102 32.58 -36.31 -23.96
N SER A 103 33.31 -36.09 -25.06
CA SER A 103 33.32 -34.80 -25.77
C SER A 103 31.93 -34.36 -26.18
N SER A 104 31.12 -35.26 -26.76
CA SER A 104 29.71 -34.97 -27.08
C SER A 104 28.91 -34.57 -25.84
N ILE A 105 29.04 -35.31 -24.74
CA ILE A 105 28.33 -35.01 -23.48
C ILE A 105 28.77 -33.64 -22.93
N THR A 106 30.06 -33.32 -22.94
CA THR A 106 30.57 -32.02 -22.46
C THR A 106 30.11 -30.85 -23.34
N ALA A 107 29.99 -31.06 -24.66
CA ALA A 107 29.44 -30.06 -25.57
C ALA A 107 27.95 -29.79 -25.31
N ASP A 108 27.18 -30.85 -25.04
CA ASP A 108 25.77 -30.73 -24.64
C ASP A 108 25.64 -29.98 -23.30
N ILE A 109 26.48 -30.30 -22.31
CA ILE A 109 26.52 -29.61 -21.01
C ILE A 109 26.85 -28.13 -21.21
N ASN A 110 27.85 -27.78 -22.02
CA ASN A 110 28.20 -26.38 -22.31
C ASN A 110 27.03 -25.60 -22.92
N THR A 111 26.27 -26.24 -23.81
CA THR A 111 25.07 -25.64 -24.40
C THR A 111 24.00 -25.39 -23.34
N LEU A 112 23.76 -26.36 -22.44
CA LEU A 112 22.82 -26.22 -21.33
C LEU A 112 23.24 -25.14 -20.33
N VAL A 113 24.54 -25.04 -20.04
CA VAL A 113 25.10 -23.99 -19.17
C VAL A 113 24.87 -22.61 -19.80
N SER A 114 25.17 -22.45 -21.10
CA SER A 114 24.94 -21.18 -21.81
C SER A 114 23.48 -20.75 -21.76
N ASP A 115 22.55 -21.68 -22.03
CA ASP A 115 21.10 -21.41 -21.94
C ASP A 115 20.68 -21.08 -20.50
N ALA A 116 21.27 -21.74 -19.49
CA ALA A 116 21.01 -21.45 -18.08
C ALA A 116 21.50 -20.05 -17.68
N VAL A 117 22.67 -19.61 -18.17
CA VAL A 117 23.18 -18.25 -17.95
C VAL A 117 22.22 -17.22 -18.56
N ASP A 118 21.84 -17.39 -19.82
CA ASP A 118 20.91 -16.46 -20.50
C ASP A 118 19.57 -16.34 -19.76
N LYS A 119 19.00 -17.48 -19.34
CA LYS A 119 17.74 -17.51 -18.57
C LYS A 119 17.88 -16.88 -17.19
N THR A 120 19.03 -17.06 -16.54
CA THR A 120 19.30 -16.45 -15.23
C THR A 120 19.42 -14.93 -15.36
N GLN A 121 20.07 -14.43 -16.42
CA GLN A 121 20.18 -13.00 -16.69
C GLN A 121 18.82 -12.35 -17.00
N ILE A 122 17.97 -13.02 -17.78
CA ILE A 122 16.59 -12.59 -18.02
C ILE A 122 15.80 -12.57 -16.70
N SER A 123 15.96 -13.59 -15.87
CA SER A 123 15.29 -13.67 -14.57
C SER A 123 15.73 -12.55 -13.62
N ALA A 124 17.03 -12.24 -13.58
CA ALA A 124 17.58 -11.13 -12.80
C ALA A 124 16.95 -9.78 -13.23
N LYS A 125 16.80 -9.56 -14.54
CA LYS A 125 16.12 -8.37 -15.04
C LYS A 125 14.66 -8.30 -14.60
N HIS A 126 13.90 -9.40 -14.72
CA HIS A 126 12.50 -9.42 -14.30
C HIS A 126 12.32 -9.22 -12.79
N ILE A 127 13.26 -9.69 -11.98
CA ILE A 127 13.24 -9.46 -10.53
C ILE A 127 13.51 -7.99 -10.23
N HIS A 128 14.46 -7.36 -10.92
CA HIS A 128 14.71 -5.93 -10.78
C HIS A 128 13.49 -5.08 -11.17
N ASP A 129 12.86 -5.37 -12.30
CA ASP A 129 11.61 -4.70 -12.71
C ASP A 129 10.50 -4.91 -11.66
N SER A 130 10.44 -6.10 -11.06
CA SER A 130 9.47 -6.43 -9.99
C SER A 130 9.76 -5.67 -8.69
N GLU A 131 11.03 -5.42 -8.36
CA GLU A 131 11.45 -4.64 -7.19
C GLU A 131 10.93 -3.20 -7.30
N GLU A 132 11.03 -2.57 -8.48
CA GLU A 132 10.49 -1.22 -8.71
C GLU A 132 8.97 -1.16 -8.51
N LEU A 133 8.25 -2.17 -9.03
CA LEU A 133 6.80 -2.28 -8.85
C LEU A 133 6.40 -2.47 -7.38
N VAL A 134 7.12 -3.34 -6.67
CA VAL A 134 6.90 -3.58 -5.22
C VAL A 134 7.21 -2.32 -4.41
N SER A 135 8.27 -1.59 -4.75
CA SER A 135 8.62 -0.32 -4.11
C SER A 135 7.51 0.73 -4.29
N THR A 136 6.98 0.84 -5.51
CA THR A 136 5.86 1.74 -5.82
C THR A 136 4.58 1.35 -5.06
N ALA A 137 4.27 0.05 -5.01
CA ALA A 137 3.14 -0.45 -4.25
C ALA A 137 3.30 -0.17 -2.74
N HIS A 138 4.49 -0.42 -2.19
CA HIS A 138 4.81 -0.12 -0.80
C HIS A 138 4.59 1.35 -0.47
N HIS A 139 5.07 2.28 -1.31
CA HIS A 139 4.83 3.71 -1.13
C HIS A 139 3.32 4.05 -1.18
N THR A 140 2.58 3.44 -2.11
CA THR A 140 1.13 3.65 -2.22
C THR A 140 0.39 3.19 -0.96
N PHE A 141 0.76 2.04 -0.39
CA PHE A 141 0.18 1.57 0.88
C PHE A 141 0.55 2.44 2.08
N HIS A 142 1.76 3.01 2.08
CA HIS A 142 2.17 3.99 3.08
C HIS A 142 1.28 5.24 3.03
N ASP A 143 1.07 5.81 1.84
CA ASP A 143 0.24 7.01 1.65
C ASP A 143 -1.23 6.75 2.02
N ILE A 144 -1.75 5.57 1.67
CA ILE A 144 -3.09 5.12 2.08
C ILE A 144 -3.19 5.06 3.61
N TYR A 145 -2.20 4.47 4.28
CA TYR A 145 -2.18 4.39 5.74
C TYR A 145 -2.22 5.77 6.39
N GLN A 146 -1.37 6.69 5.92
CA GLN A 146 -1.33 8.07 6.42
C GLN A 146 -2.66 8.79 6.19
N THR A 147 -3.19 8.75 4.97
CA THR A 147 -4.45 9.43 4.61
C THR A 147 -5.63 8.92 5.46
N ILE A 148 -5.67 7.61 5.74
CA ILE A 148 -6.71 7.03 6.61
C ILE A 148 -6.55 7.52 8.05
N GLY A 149 -5.31 7.67 8.54
CA GLY A 149 -5.01 8.26 9.84
C GLY A 149 -5.54 9.69 9.95
N GLU A 150 -5.18 10.55 9.00
CA GLU A 150 -5.64 11.94 8.93
C GLU A 150 -7.17 12.04 8.83
N THR A 151 -7.80 11.17 8.03
CA THR A 151 -9.26 11.12 7.91
C THR A 151 -9.91 10.72 9.25
N SER A 152 -9.27 9.83 10.02
CA SER A 152 -9.75 9.42 11.34
C SER A 152 -9.71 10.56 12.35
N GLU A 153 -8.67 11.40 12.32
CA GLU A 153 -8.58 12.59 13.16
C GLU A 153 -9.66 13.62 12.79
N LEU A 154 -9.86 13.87 11.50
CA LEU A 154 -10.92 14.74 10.98
C LEU A 154 -12.32 14.29 11.42
N LEU A 155 -12.61 12.99 11.40
CA LEU A 155 -13.90 12.51 11.89
C LEU A 155 -14.06 12.68 13.41
N GLN A 156 -12.98 12.54 14.19
CA GLN A 156 -13.03 12.78 15.62
C GLN A 156 -13.33 14.26 15.94
N GLU A 157 -12.74 15.18 15.17
CA GLU A 157 -13.05 16.60 15.25
C GLU A 157 -14.52 16.88 14.84
N MET A 158 -14.99 16.25 13.76
CA MET A 158 -16.38 16.37 13.31
C MET A 158 -17.37 15.92 14.40
N ILE A 159 -17.13 14.78 15.06
CA ILE A 159 -17.96 14.29 16.17
C ILE A 159 -18.01 15.34 17.29
N THR A 160 -16.87 15.95 17.63
CA THR A 160 -16.80 16.99 18.65
C THR A 160 -17.64 18.22 18.26
N ASN A 161 -17.58 18.63 16.99
CA ASN A 161 -18.36 19.76 16.50
C ASN A 161 -19.87 19.45 16.43
N VAL A 162 -20.26 18.23 16.09
CA VAL A 162 -21.67 17.79 16.13
C VAL A 162 -22.22 17.87 17.55
N ASN A 163 -21.46 17.42 18.56
CA ASN A 163 -21.88 17.53 19.96
C ASN A 163 -22.06 18.99 20.41
N LYS A 164 -21.21 19.91 19.95
CA LYS A 164 -21.37 21.35 20.23
C LYS A 164 -22.63 21.92 19.58
N VAL A 165 -22.95 21.51 18.36
CA VAL A 165 -24.18 21.93 17.67
C VAL A 165 -25.42 21.43 18.42
N ASP A 166 -25.39 20.20 18.93
CA ASP A 166 -26.46 19.62 19.75
C ASP A 166 -26.69 20.41 21.06
N GLU A 167 -25.60 20.80 21.74
CA GLU A 167 -25.65 21.63 22.94
C GLU A 167 -26.25 23.02 22.64
N VAL A 168 -25.81 23.67 21.57
CA VAL A 168 -26.36 24.97 21.13
C VAL A 168 -27.83 24.85 20.76
N ALA A 169 -28.23 23.79 20.04
CA ALA A 169 -29.63 23.56 19.67
C ALA A 169 -30.52 23.39 20.91
N THR A 170 -30.04 22.65 21.91
CA THR A 170 -30.73 22.48 23.19
C THR A 170 -30.88 23.82 23.94
N SER A 171 -29.82 24.64 23.98
CA SER A 171 -29.89 25.97 24.58
C SER A 171 -30.86 26.90 23.85
N VAL A 172 -30.90 26.85 22.51
CA VAL A 172 -31.82 27.66 21.71
C VAL A 172 -33.27 27.24 21.95
N ALA A 173 -33.54 25.94 22.08
CA ALA A 173 -34.88 25.45 22.43
C ALA A 173 -35.35 26.01 23.78
N ALA A 174 -34.49 25.96 24.81
CA ALA A 174 -34.80 26.50 26.14
C ALA A 174 -35.05 28.02 26.11
N ILE A 175 -34.22 28.79 25.39
CA ILE A 175 -34.42 30.24 25.21
C ILE A 175 -35.74 30.53 24.49
N THR A 176 -36.10 29.70 23.50
CA THR A 176 -37.35 29.86 22.76
C THR A 176 -38.56 29.63 23.68
N GLU A 177 -38.51 28.62 24.55
CA GLU A 177 -39.56 28.39 25.56
C GLU A 177 -39.70 29.58 26.54
N GLU A 178 -38.59 30.13 27.03
CA GLU A 178 -38.58 31.31 27.89
C GLU A 178 -39.14 32.56 27.18
N GLN A 179 -38.79 32.74 25.90
CA GLN A 179 -39.33 33.82 25.07
C GLN A 179 -40.83 33.68 24.85
N SER A 180 -41.35 32.47 24.63
CA SER A 180 -42.79 32.22 24.52
C SER A 180 -43.51 32.59 25.81
N ALA A 181 -43.01 32.18 26.97
CA ALA A 181 -43.58 32.55 28.26
C ALA A 181 -43.55 34.08 28.50
N SER A 182 -42.43 34.73 28.17
CA SER A 182 -42.29 36.19 28.26
C SER A 182 -43.28 36.92 27.35
N ALA A 183 -43.52 36.40 26.15
CA ALA A 183 -44.49 36.97 25.22
C ALA A 183 -45.93 36.85 25.76
N GLU A 184 -46.29 35.74 26.41
CA GLU A 184 -47.59 35.58 27.08
C GLU A 184 -47.78 36.59 28.22
N GLU A 185 -46.74 36.84 29.03
CA GLU A 185 -46.79 37.83 30.11
C GLU A 185 -46.93 39.27 29.57
N ILE A 186 -46.22 39.59 28.48
CA ILE A 186 -46.35 40.89 27.80
C ILE A 186 -47.77 41.09 27.24
N LEU A 187 -48.37 40.04 26.66
CA LEU A 187 -49.75 40.08 26.17
C LEU A 187 -50.73 40.34 27.31
N ALA A 188 -50.63 39.58 28.40
CA ALA A 188 -51.50 39.78 29.58
C ALA A 188 -51.36 41.19 30.17
N THR A 189 -50.13 41.69 30.26
CA THR A 189 -49.87 43.06 30.73
C THR A 189 -50.47 44.11 29.79
N SER A 190 -50.38 43.89 28.48
CA SER A 190 -50.95 44.79 27.46
C SER A 190 -52.48 44.82 27.51
N GLU A 191 -53.13 43.67 27.73
CA GLU A 191 -54.58 43.57 27.95
C GLU A 191 -55.01 44.33 29.21
N GLY A 192 -54.26 44.16 30.31
CA GLY A 192 -54.49 44.92 31.55
C GLY A 192 -54.36 46.43 31.34
N LEU A 193 -53.34 46.87 30.61
CA LEU A 193 -53.13 48.29 30.31
C LEU A 193 -54.26 48.87 29.44
N ALA A 194 -54.76 48.10 28.47
CA ALA A 194 -55.90 48.51 27.65
C ALA A 194 -57.17 48.70 28.51
N GLN A 195 -57.42 47.80 29.47
CA GLN A 195 -58.55 47.90 30.39
C GLN A 195 -58.42 49.11 31.35
N GLU A 196 -57.21 49.38 31.84
CA GLU A 196 -56.92 50.56 32.66
C GLU A 196 -57.17 51.85 31.86
N ALA A 197 -56.74 51.89 30.60
CA ALA A 197 -56.95 53.04 29.71
C ALA A 197 -58.44 53.33 29.45
N LEU A 198 -59.27 52.28 29.30
CA LEU A 198 -60.72 52.44 29.24
C LEU A 198 -61.28 53.04 30.54
N SER A 199 -60.85 52.52 31.69
CA SER A 199 -61.28 53.02 33.01
C SER A 199 -60.89 54.49 33.23
N VAL A 200 -59.70 54.90 32.78
CA VAL A 200 -59.25 56.30 32.80
C VAL A 200 -60.11 57.18 31.89
N THR A 201 -60.54 56.67 30.74
CA THR A 201 -61.42 57.39 29.81
C THR A 201 -62.79 57.63 30.45
N ASP A 202 -63.42 56.61 31.02
CA ASP A 202 -64.70 56.71 31.73
C ASP A 202 -64.61 57.70 32.91
N ASN A 203 -63.55 57.63 33.72
CA ASN A 203 -63.32 58.57 34.79
C ASN A 203 -63.14 60.02 34.28
N SER A 204 -62.46 60.19 33.15
CA SER A 204 -62.28 61.50 32.52
C SER A 204 -63.61 62.09 32.07
N GLU A 205 -64.52 61.27 31.53
CA GLU A 205 -65.88 61.69 31.16
C GLU A 205 -66.70 62.10 32.40
N ASN A 206 -66.62 61.32 33.47
CA ASN A 206 -67.24 61.67 34.76
C ASN A 206 -66.72 63.00 35.31
N VAL A 207 -65.41 63.23 35.25
CA VAL A 207 -64.78 64.49 35.68
C VAL A 207 -65.25 65.66 34.81
N ALA A 208 -65.33 65.48 33.49
CA ALA A 208 -65.83 66.50 32.57
C ALA A 208 -67.29 66.86 32.87
N GLN A 209 -68.15 65.87 33.12
CA GLN A 209 -69.55 66.09 33.50
C GLN A 209 -69.66 66.81 34.85
N ALA A 210 -68.86 66.43 35.84
CA ALA A 210 -68.82 67.10 37.13
C ALA A 210 -68.35 68.56 37.00
N ALA A 211 -67.32 68.82 36.20
CA ALA A 211 -66.84 70.17 35.91
C ALA A 211 -67.93 71.02 35.22
N GLN A 212 -68.67 70.45 34.27
CA GLN A 212 -69.80 71.11 33.61
C GLN A 212 -70.90 71.46 34.61
N ASN A 213 -71.26 70.53 35.50
CA ASN A 213 -72.24 70.77 36.56
C ASN A 213 -71.80 71.90 37.49
N VAL A 214 -70.53 71.89 37.92
CA VAL A 214 -69.96 72.96 38.75
C VAL A 214 -70.01 74.31 38.04
N ALA A 215 -69.66 74.36 36.76
CA ALA A 215 -69.73 75.58 35.95
C ALA A 215 -71.17 76.14 35.90
N THR A 216 -72.16 75.28 35.59
CA THR A 216 -73.57 75.68 35.56
C THR A 216 -74.07 76.17 36.92
N GLN A 217 -73.65 75.52 38.02
CA GLN A 217 -74.04 75.95 39.37
C GLN A 217 -73.37 77.28 39.75
N ALA A 218 -72.11 77.50 39.35
CA ALA A 218 -71.42 78.76 39.53
C ALA A 218 -72.09 79.91 38.75
N GLU A 219 -72.54 79.67 37.51
CA GLU A 219 -73.30 80.64 36.71
C GLU A 219 -74.64 81.01 37.36
N LYS A 220 -75.40 80.02 37.85
CA LYS A 220 -76.63 80.27 38.60
C LYS A 220 -76.37 81.12 39.83
N LEU A 221 -75.36 80.77 40.62
CA LEU A 221 -74.97 81.54 41.81
C LEU A 221 -74.58 82.98 41.45
N ALA A 222 -73.82 83.17 40.35
CA ALA A 222 -73.45 84.49 39.87
C ALA A 222 -74.68 85.32 39.44
N ASN A 223 -75.66 84.70 38.77
CA ASN A 223 -76.91 85.35 38.40
C ASN A 223 -77.76 85.76 39.61
N GLU A 224 -77.90 84.89 40.61
CA GLU A 224 -78.58 85.21 41.88
C GLU A 224 -77.88 86.38 42.60
N MET A 225 -76.55 86.35 42.69
CA MET A 225 -75.74 87.45 43.26
C MET A 225 -75.92 88.78 42.50
N ARG A 226 -76.25 88.74 41.20
CA ARG A 226 -76.54 89.94 40.40
C ARG A 226 -77.86 90.60 40.80
N TYR A 227 -78.80 89.84 41.33
CA TYR A 227 -80.05 90.36 41.90
C TYR A 227 -79.83 91.10 43.23
N PHE A 228 -78.78 90.73 43.97
CA PHE A 228 -78.39 91.34 45.26
C PHE A 228 -77.36 92.48 45.13
N LYS A 229 -76.82 92.72 43.92
CA LYS A 229 -75.99 93.90 43.64
C LYS A 229 -76.90 95.11 43.38
N ILE A 230 -77.07 95.94 44.42
CA ILE A 230 -77.58 97.32 44.34
C ILE A 230 -76.49 98.22 43.71
#